data_AF-A0A3E1D998-F1
#
_entry.id   AF-A0A3E1D998-F1
#
_cell.length_a   1.000
_cell.length_b   1.000
_cell.length_c   1.000
_cell.angle_alpha   90.00
_cell.angle_beta   90.00
_cell.angle_gamma   90.00
#
_symmetry.space_group_name_H-M   'P 1'
#
loop_
_entity.id
_entity.type
_entity.pdbx_description
1 polymer ?
#
loop_
_entity_poly.entity_id
_entity_poly.type
_entity_poly.pdbx_seq_one_letter_code
_entity_poly.pdbx_strand_id
1 'polypeptide(L)'
;MILTERAWVSKWRTYVKLHLNTRTDQKNFTAHGTGYVTVSGQRFEHSIVVTPEQVFSDWQPQGFDGLNETHFVYLLAMKPEIVLLGTGAQQRFPHPRLYQQLTTAGIGVESMDTPAACRTYNILMGEDRKVIAAILL
;
A
#
# COMPACT_ATOMS: atom_id res chain seq x y z
N MET A 1 3.60 50.75 -54.79
CA MET A 1 4.30 49.56 -55.28
C MET A 1 4.96 48.89 -54.07
N ILE A 2 4.20 48.05 -53.36
CA ILE A 2 4.35 46.58 -53.29
C ILE A 2 5.21 46.17 -52.07
N LEU A 3 4.50 45.61 -51.05
CA LEU A 3 4.87 44.48 -50.16
C LEU A 3 5.97 44.74 -49.09
N THR A 4 5.93 44.23 -47.85
CA THR A 4 5.28 43.00 -47.34
C THR A 4 5.24 43.03 -45.80
N GLU A 5 4.13 42.56 -45.23
CA GLU A 5 3.99 42.06 -43.86
C GLU A 5 5.09 41.04 -43.48
N ARG A 6 5.34 40.88 -42.18
CA ARG A 6 5.35 39.56 -41.51
C ARG A 6 5.50 39.69 -40.00
N ALA A 7 4.35 39.71 -39.33
CA ALA A 7 4.21 39.27 -37.95
C ALA A 7 4.30 37.73 -37.88
N TRP A 8 5.26 37.19 -37.13
CA TRP A 8 5.38 35.76 -36.75
C TRP A 8 6.18 35.73 -35.42
N VAL A 9 5.91 34.94 -34.37
CA VAL A 9 4.88 33.94 -34.08
C VAL A 9 4.75 33.82 -32.56
N SER A 10 3.52 33.60 -32.13
CA SER A 10 3.04 33.39 -30.78
C SER A 10 3.37 32.01 -30.19
N LYS A 11 3.33 31.91 -28.85
CA LYS A 11 2.73 30.79 -28.07
C LYS A 11 3.57 29.48 -28.15
N TRP A 12 3.98 28.81 -27.08
CA TRP A 12 3.23 28.29 -25.95
C TRP A 12 4.23 27.88 -24.85
N ARG A 13 4.09 28.39 -23.62
CA ARG A 13 4.73 27.77 -22.45
C ARG A 13 3.63 27.03 -21.71
N THR A 14 3.45 25.76 -22.05
CA THR A 14 2.50 24.88 -21.38
C THR A 14 2.96 24.70 -19.94
N TYR A 15 2.42 25.50 -19.03
CA TYR A 15 2.54 25.23 -17.60
C TYR A 15 1.71 23.98 -17.33
N VAL A 16 2.39 22.86 -17.09
CA VAL A 16 1.77 21.69 -16.48
C VAL A 16 1.35 22.11 -15.08
N LYS A 17 0.06 22.43 -14.91
CA LYS A 17 -0.56 22.56 -13.59
C LYS A 17 -0.82 21.14 -13.09
N LEU A 18 0.12 20.61 -12.31
CA LEU A 18 -0.11 19.40 -11.55
C LEU A 18 -1.19 19.72 -10.52
N HIS A 19 -2.39 19.21 -10.73
CA HIS A 19 -3.38 19.12 -9.66
C HIS A 19 -2.90 18.02 -8.72
N LEU A 20 -2.32 18.40 -7.58
CA LEU A 20 -2.13 17.49 -6.46
C LEU A 20 -3.54 17.03 -6.05
N ASN A 21 -3.89 15.79 -6.38
CA ASN A 21 -5.10 15.17 -5.88
C ASN A 21 -4.90 14.93 -4.38
N THR A 22 -5.24 15.91 -3.55
CA THR A 22 -5.18 15.80 -2.09
C THR A 22 -6.36 14.95 -1.64
N ARG A 23 -6.24 13.62 -1.76
CA ARG A 23 -7.10 12.69 -1.01
C ARG A 23 -6.64 12.71 0.44
N THR A 24 -7.12 13.69 1.19
CA THR A 24 -6.65 14.03 2.55
C THR A 24 -6.96 12.96 3.61
N ASP A 25 -7.54 11.80 3.25
CA ASP A 25 -7.95 10.75 4.20
C ASP A 25 -7.40 9.35 3.89
N GLN A 26 -6.44 9.23 2.96
CA GLN A 26 -5.81 7.94 2.71
C GLN A 26 -4.92 7.53 3.90
N LYS A 27 -5.04 6.27 4.33
CA LYS A 27 -4.24 5.72 5.43
C LYS A 27 -2.87 5.32 4.93
N ASN A 28 -1.87 6.11 5.30
CA ASN A 28 -0.47 5.94 4.88
C ASN A 28 0.43 5.64 6.07
N PHE A 29 1.47 4.83 5.87
CA PHE A 29 2.49 4.65 6.90
C PHE A 29 3.36 5.90 6.99
N THR A 30 3.45 6.50 8.19
CA THR A 30 4.23 7.72 8.45
C THR A 30 5.51 7.45 9.23
N ALA A 31 5.58 6.35 9.99
CA ALA A 31 6.79 5.90 10.68
C ALA A 31 6.77 4.39 10.92
N HIS A 32 7.93 3.81 11.20
CA HIS A 32 8.10 2.42 11.61
C HIS A 32 9.36 2.28 12.46
N GLY A 33 9.38 1.29 13.35
CA GLY A 33 10.54 0.93 14.14
C GLY A 33 10.36 -0.42 14.82
N THR A 34 11.24 -0.73 15.77
CA THR A 34 11.18 -2.01 16.49
C THR A 34 9.86 -2.14 17.25
N GLY A 35 9.04 -3.12 16.87
CA GLY A 35 7.76 -3.42 17.52
C GLY A 35 6.64 -2.41 17.26
N TYR A 36 6.78 -1.48 16.31
CA TYR A 36 5.72 -0.53 16.02
C TYR A 36 5.69 -0.05 14.56
N VAL A 37 4.50 0.38 14.14
CA VAL A 37 4.28 1.21 12.96
C VAL A 37 3.40 2.40 13.31
N THR A 38 3.51 3.47 12.54
CA THR A 38 2.61 4.63 12.65
C THR A 38 1.89 4.79 11.32
N VAL A 39 0.56 4.85 11.36
CA VAL A 39 -0.30 5.08 10.19
C VAL A 39 -1.03 6.40 10.39
N SER A 40 -0.82 7.34 9.48
CA SER A 40 -1.43 8.68 9.51
C SER A 40 -1.31 9.37 10.88
N GLY A 41 -0.14 9.22 11.52
CA GLY A 41 0.14 9.80 12.85
C GLY A 41 -0.29 8.95 14.06
N GLN A 42 -1.09 7.90 13.87
CA GLN A 42 -1.47 6.98 14.94
C GLN A 42 -0.50 5.80 15.04
N ARG A 43 0.03 5.55 16.25
CA ARG A 43 0.96 4.46 16.53
C ARG A 43 0.23 3.15 16.85
N PHE A 44 0.74 2.05 16.32
CA PHE A 44 0.28 0.68 16.54
C PHE A 44 1.46 -0.20 16.95
N GLU A 45 1.22 -1.03 17.96
CA GLU A 45 2.21 -1.93 18.58
C GLU A 45 1.73 -3.39 18.59
N HIS A 46 0.76 -3.69 17.73
CA HIS A 46 0.18 -5.01 17.50
C HIS A 46 -0.04 -5.20 16.00
N SER A 47 -0.23 -6.44 15.58
CA SER A 47 -0.49 -6.74 14.18
C SER A 47 -1.73 -6.00 13.67
N ILE A 48 -1.64 -5.42 12.47
CA ILE A 48 -2.71 -4.64 11.86
C ILE A 48 -2.84 -4.94 10.37
N VAL A 49 -4.01 -4.65 9.81
CA VAL A 49 -4.24 -4.60 8.37
C VAL A 49 -4.54 -3.16 7.97
N VAL A 50 -3.86 -2.67 6.93
CA VAL A 50 -4.01 -1.31 6.42
C VAL A 50 -4.48 -1.36 4.97
N THR A 51 -5.56 -0.65 4.71
CA THR A 51 -6.16 -0.36 3.40
C THR A 51 -6.08 1.14 3.16
N PRO A 52 -6.20 1.63 1.91
CA PRO A 52 -6.20 3.07 1.65
C PRO A 52 -7.27 3.82 2.45
N GLU A 53 -8.39 3.18 2.78
CA GLU A 53 -9.51 3.79 3.48
C GLU A 53 -9.44 3.64 5.01
N GLN A 54 -8.91 2.54 5.52
CA GLN A 54 -9.04 2.16 6.92
C GLN A 54 -7.88 1.29 7.45
N VAL A 55 -7.63 1.43 8.75
CA VAL A 55 -6.80 0.50 9.56
C VAL A 55 -7.70 -0.44 10.36
N PHE A 56 -7.38 -1.73 10.34
CA PHE A 56 -8.06 -2.80 11.05
C PHE A 56 -7.12 -3.40 12.09
N SER A 57 -7.56 -3.41 13.36
CA SER A 57 -6.80 -3.92 14.52
C SER A 57 -7.31 -5.27 15.05
N ASP A 58 -8.35 -5.83 14.42
CA ASP A 58 -8.93 -7.14 14.74
C ASP A 58 -8.22 -8.31 14.04
N TRP A 59 -7.25 -8.04 13.16
CA TRP A 59 -6.38 -9.06 12.57
C TRP A 59 -5.28 -9.45 13.56
N GLN A 60 -5.46 -10.56 14.28
CA GLN A 60 -4.64 -10.94 15.44
C GLN A 60 -3.89 -12.29 15.31
N PRO A 61 -3.03 -12.48 14.29
CA PRO A 61 -2.09 -13.58 14.31
C PRO A 61 -1.14 -13.47 15.51
N GLN A 62 -0.86 -14.59 16.17
CA GLN A 62 0.07 -14.65 17.30
C GLN A 62 1.52 -14.71 16.82
N GLY A 63 1.94 -13.65 16.13
CA GLY A 63 3.20 -13.61 15.38
C GLY A 63 3.15 -14.47 14.11
N PHE A 64 4.31 -14.58 13.44
CA PHE A 64 4.38 -15.26 12.15
C PHE A 64 4.03 -16.75 12.24
N ASP A 65 4.49 -17.46 13.26
CA ASP A 65 4.24 -18.90 13.41
C ASP A 65 2.78 -19.20 13.78
N GLY A 66 2.04 -18.17 14.23
CA GLY A 66 0.59 -18.21 14.42
C GLY A 66 -0.22 -17.99 13.13
N LEU A 67 0.42 -17.67 12.00
CA LEU A 67 -0.28 -17.52 10.73
C LEU A 67 -0.97 -18.82 10.33
N ASN A 68 -2.19 -18.68 9.82
CA ASN A 68 -3.02 -19.80 9.39
C ASN A 68 -3.96 -19.30 8.27
N GLU A 69 -4.71 -20.20 7.66
CA GLU A 69 -5.56 -19.88 6.50
C GLU A 69 -6.65 -18.84 6.80
N THR A 70 -7.20 -18.80 8.02
CA THR A 70 -8.29 -17.86 8.36
C THR A 70 -7.81 -16.41 8.35
N HIS A 71 -6.54 -16.18 8.71
CA HIS A 71 -5.90 -14.87 8.61
C HIS A 71 -5.86 -14.35 7.16
N PHE A 72 -5.76 -15.24 6.17
CA PHE A 72 -5.78 -14.87 4.74
C PHE A 72 -7.20 -14.84 4.17
N VAL A 73 -8.15 -15.61 4.72
CA VAL A 73 -9.59 -15.51 4.38
C VAL A 73 -10.08 -14.09 4.71
N TYR A 74 -9.66 -13.59 5.87
CA TYR A 74 -9.96 -12.24 6.33
C TYR A 74 -9.52 -11.18 5.30
N LEU A 75 -8.32 -11.31 4.74
CA LEU A 75 -7.80 -10.40 3.71
C LEU A 75 -8.55 -10.57 2.37
N LEU A 76 -8.90 -11.81 2.00
CA LEU A 76 -9.63 -12.10 0.76
C LEU A 76 -11.00 -11.42 0.75
N ALA A 77 -11.69 -11.35 1.89
CA ALA A 77 -13.00 -10.71 2.02
C ALA A 77 -12.97 -9.22 1.62
N MET A 78 -11.82 -8.57 1.75
CA MET A 78 -11.60 -7.17 1.36
C MET A 78 -11.38 -6.98 -0.15
N LYS A 79 -11.22 -8.09 -0.91
CA LYS A 79 -11.03 -8.11 -2.38
C LYS A 79 -9.91 -7.19 -2.89
N PRO A 80 -8.68 -7.30 -2.36
CA PRO A 80 -7.55 -6.53 -2.86
C PRO A 80 -7.08 -7.02 -4.23
N GLU A 81 -6.27 -6.20 -4.90
CA GLU A 81 -5.46 -6.65 -6.03
C GLU A 81 -4.12 -7.25 -5.59
N ILE A 82 -3.58 -6.74 -4.49
CA ILE A 82 -2.29 -7.14 -3.95
C ILE A 82 -2.28 -7.08 -2.42
N VAL A 83 -1.68 -8.09 -1.80
CA VAL A 83 -1.42 -8.17 -0.37
C VAL A 83 0.08 -8.11 -0.14
N LEU A 84 0.52 -7.10 0.61
CA LEU A 84 1.87 -7.00 1.16
C LEU A 84 1.85 -7.53 2.59
N LEU A 85 2.50 -8.65 2.82
CA LEU A 85 2.68 -9.22 4.15
C LEU A 85 4.00 -8.71 4.74
N GLY A 86 3.91 -7.79 5.70
CA GLY A 86 5.03 -7.36 6.52
C GLY A 86 5.28 -8.37 7.64
N THR A 87 6.46 -8.99 7.63
CA THR A 87 6.76 -10.16 8.50
C THR A 87 7.59 -9.83 9.74
N GLY A 88 7.64 -8.54 10.11
CA GLY A 88 8.41 -8.03 11.23
C GLY A 88 9.78 -7.52 10.79
N ALA A 89 10.80 -7.70 11.64
CA ALA A 89 12.14 -7.17 11.40
C ALA A 89 12.92 -7.87 10.28
N GLN A 90 12.48 -9.06 9.85
CA GLN A 90 13.13 -9.87 8.83
C GLN A 90 12.08 -10.43 7.89
N GLN A 91 12.42 -10.50 6.60
CA GLN A 91 11.56 -11.13 5.61
C GLN A 91 11.47 -12.64 5.87
N ARG A 92 10.25 -13.13 6.00
CA ARG A 92 9.93 -14.55 6.13
C ARG A 92 8.84 -14.91 5.13
N PHE A 93 8.80 -16.16 4.68
CA PHE A 93 7.83 -16.62 3.68
C PHE A 93 6.86 -17.61 4.31
N PRO A 94 5.56 -17.27 4.44
CA PRO A 94 4.58 -18.25 4.90
C PRO A 94 4.46 -19.36 3.87
N HIS A 95 4.07 -20.56 4.32
CA HIS A 95 3.85 -21.66 3.39
C HIS A 95 2.71 -21.29 2.40
N PRO A 96 2.87 -21.51 1.08
CA PRO A 96 1.88 -21.10 0.07
C PRO A 96 0.45 -21.56 0.31
N ARG A 97 0.28 -22.74 0.92
CA ARG A 97 -1.01 -23.26 1.38
C ARG A 97 -1.83 -22.25 2.20
N LEU A 98 -1.19 -21.44 3.04
CA LEU A 98 -1.90 -20.49 3.92
C LEU A 98 -2.64 -19.41 3.13
N TYR A 99 -2.08 -18.96 2.02
CA TYR A 99 -2.61 -17.87 1.20
C TYR A 99 -3.08 -18.32 -0.19
N GLN A 100 -3.18 -19.64 -0.42
CA GLN A 100 -3.54 -20.21 -1.72
C GLN A 100 -4.84 -19.61 -2.28
N GLN A 101 -5.85 -19.42 -1.43
CA GLN A 101 -7.13 -18.81 -1.81
C GLN A 101 -6.99 -17.40 -2.42
N LEU A 102 -6.03 -16.60 -1.95
CA LEU A 102 -5.75 -15.28 -2.53
C LEU A 102 -5.19 -15.45 -3.94
N THR A 103 -4.19 -16.31 -4.10
CA THR A 103 -3.57 -16.55 -5.41
C THR A 103 -4.53 -17.18 -6.40
N THR A 104 -5.42 -18.08 -5.98
CA THR A 104 -6.49 -18.66 -6.81
C THR A 104 -7.49 -17.60 -7.26
N ALA A 105 -7.72 -16.57 -6.45
CA ALA A 105 -8.54 -15.41 -6.82
C ALA A 105 -7.79 -14.39 -7.71
N GLY A 106 -6.55 -14.68 -8.13
CA GLY A 106 -5.73 -13.77 -8.94
C GLY A 106 -5.10 -12.63 -8.15
N ILE A 107 -5.07 -12.73 -6.82
CA ILE A 107 -4.52 -11.71 -5.92
C ILE A 107 -3.04 -11.99 -5.68
N GLY A 108 -2.19 -11.00 -5.97
CA GLY A 108 -0.76 -11.09 -5.69
C GLY A 108 -0.48 -11.08 -4.19
N VAL A 109 0.42 -11.93 -3.71
CA VAL A 109 0.88 -11.94 -2.31
C VAL A 109 2.39 -11.79 -2.28
N GLU A 110 2.88 -10.73 -1.66
CA GLU A 110 4.30 -10.48 -1.50
C GLU A 110 4.66 -10.43 -0.02
N SER A 111 5.67 -11.21 0.40
CA SER A 111 6.20 -11.16 1.76
C SER A 111 7.46 -10.33 1.80
N MET A 112 7.56 -9.44 2.77
CA MET A 112 8.69 -8.51 2.95
C MET A 112 8.93 -8.26 4.46
N ASP A 113 10.04 -7.63 4.81
CA ASP A 113 10.16 -7.02 6.14
C ASP A 113 9.17 -5.85 6.29
N THR A 114 8.80 -5.52 7.52
CA THR A 114 7.80 -4.48 7.82
C THR A 114 8.20 -3.10 7.27
N PRO A 115 9.46 -2.63 7.41
CA PRO A 115 9.89 -1.37 6.79
C PRO A 115 9.67 -1.33 5.27
N ALA A 116 9.98 -2.40 4.55
CA ALA A 116 9.77 -2.51 3.10
C ALA A 116 8.28 -2.55 2.77
N ALA A 117 7.47 -3.33 3.51
CA ALA A 117 6.02 -3.38 3.34
C ALA A 117 5.38 -1.99 3.47
N CYS A 118 5.75 -1.22 4.50
CA CYS A 118 5.26 0.14 4.71
C CYS A 118 5.58 1.08 3.53
N ARG A 119 6.81 1.01 2.99
CA ARG A 119 7.24 1.84 1.85
C ARG A 119 6.52 1.45 0.56
N THR A 120 6.48 0.15 0.25
CA THR A 120 5.83 -0.37 -0.97
C THR A 120 4.33 -0.08 -0.94
N TYR A 121 3.68 -0.25 0.22
CA TYR A 121 2.28 0.10 0.40
C TYR A 121 2.01 1.56 0.04
N ASN A 122 2.80 2.50 0.57
CA ASN A 122 2.61 3.93 0.30
C ASN A 122 2.73 4.26 -1.20
N ILE A 123 3.64 3.59 -1.91
CA ILE A 123 3.80 3.75 -3.36
C ILE A 123 2.56 3.24 -4.09
N LEU A 124 2.16 1.98 -3.86
CA LEU A 124 1.02 1.36 -4.54
C LEU A 124 -0.31 2.06 -4.23
N MET A 125 -0.49 2.50 -2.98
CA MET A 125 -1.64 3.31 -2.57
C MET A 125 -1.65 4.65 -3.32
N GLY A 126 -0.49 5.29 -3.50
CA GLY A 126 -0.35 6.51 -4.29
C GLY A 126 -0.63 6.32 -5.79
N GLU A 127 -0.49 5.10 -6.30
CA GLU A 127 -0.86 4.69 -7.67
C GLU A 127 -2.35 4.32 -7.84
N ASP A 128 -3.17 4.53 -6.80
CA ASP A 128 -4.60 4.17 -6.77
C ASP A 128 -4.87 2.66 -6.96
N ARG A 129 -3.91 1.81 -6.58
CA ARG A 129 -4.08 0.35 -6.54
C ARG A 129 -4.85 -0.07 -5.29
N LYS A 130 -5.68 -1.10 -5.40
CA LYS A 130 -6.29 -1.76 -4.22
C LYS A 130 -5.28 -2.64 -3.49
N VAL A 131 -4.33 -2.00 -2.83
CA VAL A 131 -3.30 -2.66 -2.01
C VAL A 131 -3.77 -2.83 -0.57
N ILE A 132 -3.38 -3.96 0.04
CA ILE A 132 -3.49 -4.18 1.47
C ILE A 132 -2.10 -4.42 2.04
N ALA A 133 -1.78 -3.79 3.17
CA ALA A 133 -0.63 -4.14 3.99
C ALA A 133 -1.09 -4.89 5.25
N ALA A 134 -0.71 -6.15 5.37
CA ALA A 134 -0.92 -6.94 6.58
C ALA A 134 0.41 -6.99 7.36
N ILE A 135 0.50 -6.28 8.48
CA ILE A 135 1.74 -6.05 9.22
C ILE A 135 1.75 -6.89 10.49
N LEU A 136 2.73 -7.78 10.60
CA LEU A 136 3.08 -8.48 11.83
C LEU A 136 4.03 -7.63 12.67
N LEU A 137 3.72 -7.52 13.97
CA LEU A 137 4.54 -6.86 14.99
C LEU A 137 4.82 -7.80 16.15
#